data_AF-A0A925C919-F1
#
_entry.id   AF-A0A925C919-F1
#
_cell.length_a   1.000
_cell.length_b   1.000
_cell.length_c   1.000
_cell.angle_alpha   90.00
_cell.angle_beta   90.00
_cell.angle_gamma   90.00
#
_symmetry.space_group_name_H-M   'P 1'
#
loop_
_entity.id
_entity.type
_entity.pdbx_description
1 polymer ?
#
loop_
_entity_poly.entity_id
_entity_poly.type
_entity_poly.pdbx_seq_one_letter_code
_entity_poly.pdbx_strand_id
1 'polypeptide(L)'
;MKCSLALSIALATASTSLAGGGNVLVLSSGDSVLDAQYEEVLEAHGHTVAFAPQWYQYDGTASLAGVDAILLLNNANWNFGGPMPAVGQTQIVNFVNNGGALVTTEWTVWNNGFNGTVDFDLLDVVFAVEPSSNFRLMAEATYTQSVSNPVINAGLPASINFTADTFSGTETYFVAKPGASEFYTSDGYGSGLVGWSVGGGRCANFSTCIGPQQLDDANFSRLLSNTLDWAGGGIGCTADFNGSGTVTSSDITAFLSAWFNDLANGTLIADVNNSDTVTSADITAFLSAWFAAVAQGGC
;
A
#
# COMPACT_ATOMS: atom_id res chain seq x y z
N MET A 1 22.49 54.45 -22.77
CA MET A 1 21.63 53.27 -22.54
C MET A 1 22.51 52.04 -22.50
N LYS A 2 22.78 51.50 -21.30
CA LYS A 2 23.49 50.22 -21.14
C LYS A 2 22.41 49.16 -20.94
N CYS A 3 22.28 48.26 -21.91
CA CYS A 3 21.33 47.15 -21.88
C CYS A 3 22.03 45.98 -21.16
N SER A 4 21.64 45.68 -19.93
CA SER A 4 22.10 44.50 -19.19
C SER A 4 21.20 43.33 -19.54
N LEU A 5 21.77 42.32 -20.18
CA LEU A 5 21.12 41.04 -20.47
C LEU A 5 21.21 40.19 -19.19
N ALA A 6 20.08 39.95 -18.52
CA ALA A 6 19.98 39.03 -17.40
C ALA A 6 19.88 37.60 -17.95
N LEU A 7 20.89 36.78 -17.69
CA LEU A 7 20.91 35.36 -18.01
C LEU A 7 20.26 34.59 -16.84
N SER A 8 18.97 34.24 -16.99
CA SER A 8 18.28 33.37 -16.04
C SER A 8 18.74 31.93 -16.26
N ILE A 9 19.54 31.41 -15.33
CA ILE A 9 19.85 29.98 -15.25
C ILE A 9 18.63 29.30 -14.65
N ALA A 10 17.86 28.59 -15.48
CA ALA A 10 16.82 27.67 -15.02
C ALA A 10 17.53 26.48 -14.36
N LEU A 11 17.45 26.39 -13.04
CA LEU A 11 17.90 25.23 -12.28
C LEU A 11 16.85 24.13 -12.49
N ALA A 12 17.12 23.20 -13.41
CA ALA A 12 16.35 21.98 -13.52
C ALA A 12 16.62 21.14 -12.27
N THR A 13 15.65 21.09 -11.36
CA THR A 13 15.62 20.11 -10.28
C THR A 13 15.43 18.75 -10.92
N ALA A 14 16.52 17.99 -11.06
CA ALA A 14 16.44 16.57 -11.36
C ALA A 14 15.84 15.89 -10.13
N SER A 15 14.57 15.48 -10.24
CA SER A 15 13.93 14.57 -9.30
C SER A 15 14.67 13.24 -9.38
N THR A 16 15.51 12.94 -8.40
CA THR A 16 16.10 11.63 -8.22
C THR A 16 14.98 10.69 -7.76
N SER A 17 14.58 9.76 -8.61
CA SER A 17 13.68 8.65 -8.24
C SER A 17 14.33 7.83 -7.13
N LEU A 18 13.68 7.75 -5.97
CA LEU A 18 14.02 6.82 -4.90
C LEU A 18 13.91 5.39 -5.45
N ALA A 19 14.93 4.56 -5.19
CA ALA A 19 14.84 3.11 -5.36
C ALA A 19 14.06 2.55 -4.15
N GLY A 20 13.09 1.65 -4.26
CA GLY A 20 12.22 1.24 -5.36
C GLY A 20 10.97 0.66 -4.70
N GLY A 21 9.81 1.27 -4.91
CA GLY A 21 8.54 0.79 -4.37
C GLY A 21 8.18 -0.57 -4.97
N GLY A 22 7.35 -1.34 -4.27
CA GLY A 22 6.96 -2.67 -4.73
C GLY A 22 6.23 -2.67 -6.07
N ASN A 23 6.21 -3.82 -6.75
CA ASN A 23 5.41 -4.10 -7.94
C ASN A 23 3.94 -4.27 -7.52
N VAL A 24 3.09 -3.33 -7.92
CA VAL A 24 1.68 -3.29 -7.56
C VAL A 24 0.82 -3.74 -8.75
N LEU A 25 0.03 -4.79 -8.56
CA LEU A 25 -1.05 -5.15 -9.47
C LEU A 25 -2.35 -4.48 -9.03
N VAL A 26 -2.83 -3.54 -9.84
CA VAL A 26 -4.10 -2.83 -9.59
C VAL A 26 -5.23 -3.57 -10.31
N LEU A 27 -6.23 -4.04 -9.57
CA LEU A 27 -7.50 -4.47 -10.17
C LEU A 27 -8.27 -3.19 -10.49
N SER A 28 -8.37 -2.89 -11.79
CA SER A 28 -8.88 -1.62 -12.33
C SER A 28 -10.17 -1.14 -11.69
N SER A 29 -10.30 0.18 -11.55
CA SER A 29 -11.53 0.86 -11.09
C SER A 29 -12.64 0.86 -12.14
N GLY A 30 -12.35 0.47 -13.39
CA GLY A 30 -13.25 0.58 -14.53
C GLY A 30 -13.32 1.97 -15.15
N ASP A 31 -12.65 2.97 -14.55
CA ASP A 31 -12.52 4.33 -15.07
C ASP A 31 -11.06 4.59 -15.46
N SER A 32 -10.80 4.77 -16.75
CA SER A 32 -9.43 4.95 -17.27
C SER A 32 -8.75 6.23 -16.78
N VAL A 33 -9.52 7.27 -16.42
CA VAL A 33 -8.94 8.51 -15.90
C VAL A 33 -8.48 8.30 -14.46
N LEU A 34 -9.31 7.63 -13.64
CA LEU A 34 -8.95 7.29 -12.27
C LEU A 34 -7.79 6.29 -12.23
N ASP A 35 -7.80 5.27 -13.09
CA ASP A 35 -6.70 4.31 -13.20
C ASP A 35 -5.37 5.00 -13.56
N ALA A 36 -5.37 5.92 -14.52
CA ALA A 36 -4.17 6.69 -14.86
C ALA A 36 -3.66 7.54 -13.69
N GLN A 37 -4.55 8.08 -12.86
CA GLN A 37 -4.17 8.85 -11.68
C GLN A 37 -3.56 7.95 -10.59
N TYR A 38 -4.10 6.73 -10.39
CA TYR A 38 -3.46 5.74 -9.52
C TYR A 38 -2.05 5.38 -10.00
N GLU A 39 -1.88 5.15 -11.30
CA GLU A 39 -0.57 4.89 -11.90
C GLU A 39 0.41 6.04 -11.61
N GLU A 40 0.02 7.28 -11.95
CA GLU A 40 0.86 8.46 -11.73
C GLU A 40 1.26 8.64 -10.26
N VAL A 41 0.31 8.52 -9.33
CA VAL A 41 0.57 8.66 -7.90
C VAL A 41 1.50 7.56 -7.39
N LEU A 42 1.22 6.30 -7.72
CA LEU A 42 2.03 5.19 -7.22
C LEU A 42 3.43 5.19 -7.83
N GLU A 43 3.58 5.51 -9.12
CA GLU A 43 4.89 5.67 -9.76
C GLU A 43 5.67 6.87 -9.21
N ALA A 44 4.99 7.97 -8.87
CA ALA A 44 5.62 9.11 -8.17
C ALA A 44 6.15 8.74 -6.79
N HIS A 45 5.56 7.71 -6.15
CA HIS A 45 6.04 7.10 -4.92
C HIS A 45 7.03 5.94 -5.14
N GLY A 46 7.41 5.65 -6.39
CA GLY A 46 8.45 4.69 -6.74
C GLY A 46 7.96 3.27 -6.99
N HIS A 47 6.66 3.00 -6.92
CA HIS A 47 6.09 1.69 -7.27
C HIS A 47 6.13 1.45 -8.77
N THR A 48 6.21 0.19 -9.19
CA THR A 48 5.89 -0.21 -10.57
C THR A 48 4.46 -0.69 -10.62
N VAL A 49 3.65 -0.14 -11.53
CA VAL A 49 2.23 -0.45 -11.61
C VAL A 49 1.91 -1.33 -12.82
N ALA A 50 1.08 -2.34 -12.61
CA ALA A 50 0.45 -3.10 -13.68
C ALA A 50 -1.06 -3.19 -13.41
N PHE A 51 -1.86 -3.22 -14.47
CA PHE A 51 -3.32 -3.34 -14.35
C PHE A 51 -3.81 -4.74 -14.70
N ALA A 52 -4.69 -5.25 -13.85
CA ALA A 52 -5.55 -6.40 -14.12
C ALA A 52 -6.97 -5.90 -14.50
N PRO A 53 -7.83 -6.80 -15.03
CA PRO A 53 -9.25 -6.50 -15.16
C PRO A 53 -9.89 -6.06 -13.83
N GLN A 54 -11.07 -5.46 -13.92
CA GLN A 54 -11.87 -5.09 -12.75
C GLN A 54 -12.13 -6.32 -11.87
N TRP A 55 -12.34 -6.11 -10.57
CA TRP A 55 -12.46 -7.20 -9.60
C TRP A 55 -13.51 -8.25 -10.00
N TYR A 56 -14.68 -7.86 -10.52
CA TYR A 56 -15.73 -8.78 -10.94
C TYR A 56 -15.42 -9.55 -12.24
N GLN A 57 -14.31 -9.21 -12.92
CA GLN A 57 -13.81 -9.87 -14.12
C GLN A 57 -12.53 -10.66 -13.85
N TYR A 58 -11.93 -10.53 -12.68
CA TYR A 58 -10.67 -11.17 -12.34
C TYR A 58 -10.88 -12.68 -12.16
N ASP A 59 -10.52 -13.46 -13.18
CA ASP A 59 -10.75 -14.90 -13.26
C ASP A 59 -9.56 -15.75 -12.78
N GLY A 60 -8.48 -15.10 -12.34
CA GLY A 60 -7.26 -15.75 -11.87
C GLY A 60 -6.30 -16.19 -12.97
N THR A 61 -6.50 -15.74 -14.22
CA THR A 61 -5.57 -16.03 -15.34
C THR A 61 -4.35 -15.12 -15.37
N ALA A 62 -4.41 -13.95 -14.71
CA ALA A 62 -3.27 -13.06 -14.57
C ALA A 62 -2.17 -13.74 -13.73
N SER A 63 -0.92 -13.60 -14.18
CA SER A 63 0.24 -14.05 -13.42
C SER A 63 0.51 -13.11 -12.26
N LEU A 64 0.71 -13.67 -11.06
CA LEU A 64 1.14 -12.93 -9.87
C LEU A 64 2.65 -13.06 -9.60
N ALA A 65 3.40 -13.68 -10.52
CA ALA A 65 4.85 -13.79 -10.39
C ALA A 65 5.51 -12.40 -10.42
N GLY A 66 6.25 -12.07 -9.37
CA GLY A 66 6.92 -10.76 -9.23
C GLY A 66 5.99 -9.63 -8.76
N VAL A 67 4.73 -9.90 -8.43
CA VAL A 67 3.82 -8.94 -7.78
C VAL A 67 4.08 -8.95 -6.28
N ASP A 68 4.27 -7.78 -5.68
CA ASP A 68 4.47 -7.62 -4.23
C ASP A 68 3.13 -7.33 -3.54
N ALA A 69 2.30 -6.48 -4.15
CA ALA A 69 1.00 -6.12 -3.62
C ALA A 69 -0.08 -6.09 -4.70
N ILE A 70 -1.30 -6.48 -4.30
CA ILE A 70 -2.52 -6.30 -5.07
C ILE A 70 -3.30 -5.14 -4.46
N LEU A 71 -3.57 -4.11 -5.28
CA LEU A 71 -4.52 -3.06 -4.93
C LEU A 71 -5.87 -3.36 -5.59
N LEU A 72 -6.84 -3.77 -4.79
CA LEU A 72 -8.20 -4.06 -5.24
C LEU A 72 -9.03 -2.78 -5.17
N LEU A 73 -9.27 -2.17 -6.33
CA LEU A 73 -10.15 -1.01 -6.45
C LEU A 73 -11.60 -1.47 -6.57
N ASN A 74 -12.35 -1.23 -5.51
CA ASN A 74 -13.80 -1.30 -5.54
C ASN A 74 -14.35 0.11 -5.22
N ASN A 75 -14.39 0.96 -6.25
CA ASN A 75 -14.71 2.39 -6.17
C ASN A 75 -15.82 2.71 -7.19
N ALA A 76 -15.48 3.30 -8.35
CA ALA A 76 -16.42 3.57 -9.44
C ALA A 76 -17.13 2.30 -9.96
N ASN A 77 -16.50 1.14 -9.75
CA ASN A 77 -16.97 -0.18 -10.13
C ASN A 77 -17.71 -0.95 -9.01
N TRP A 78 -18.35 -0.25 -8.07
CA TRP A 78 -19.03 -0.89 -6.93
C TRP A 78 -20.32 -1.62 -7.27
N ASN A 79 -21.13 -1.05 -8.17
CA ASN A 79 -22.47 -1.55 -8.48
C ASN A 79 -22.46 -2.47 -9.71
N PHE A 80 -21.84 -3.65 -9.57
CA PHE A 80 -21.81 -4.66 -10.61
C PHE A 80 -22.55 -5.92 -10.15
N GLY A 81 -23.36 -6.48 -11.05
CA GLY A 81 -24.42 -7.44 -10.72
C GLY A 81 -23.96 -8.87 -10.46
N GLY A 82 -22.77 -9.10 -9.92
CA GLY A 82 -22.31 -10.44 -9.60
C GLY A 82 -20.96 -10.50 -8.87
N PRO A 83 -20.68 -11.66 -8.24
CA PRO A 83 -19.52 -11.83 -7.39
C PRO A 83 -18.22 -11.91 -8.17
N MET A 84 -17.10 -11.61 -7.50
CA MET A 84 -15.77 -11.89 -8.03
C MET A 84 -15.66 -13.39 -8.38
N PRO A 85 -15.13 -13.76 -9.55
CA PRO A 85 -14.95 -15.17 -9.91
C PRO A 85 -14.19 -15.94 -8.82
N ALA A 86 -14.72 -17.09 -8.40
CA ALA A 86 -14.17 -17.88 -7.29
C ALA A 86 -12.70 -18.29 -7.48
N VAL A 87 -12.29 -18.55 -8.73
CA VAL A 87 -10.89 -18.87 -9.07
C VAL A 87 -9.99 -17.67 -8.83
N GLY A 88 -10.44 -16.46 -9.19
CA GLY A 88 -9.74 -15.21 -8.91
C GLY A 88 -9.59 -14.96 -7.41
N GLN A 89 -10.67 -15.08 -6.63
CA GLN A 89 -10.61 -14.95 -5.18
C GLN A 89 -9.62 -15.95 -4.57
N THR A 90 -9.69 -17.23 -4.99
CA THR A 90 -8.78 -18.28 -4.51
C THR A 90 -7.32 -17.97 -4.84
N GLN A 91 -7.03 -17.42 -6.02
CA GLN A 91 -5.68 -17.03 -6.38
C GLN A 91 -5.14 -15.91 -5.47
N ILE A 92 -5.96 -14.90 -5.16
CA ILE A 92 -5.56 -13.81 -4.25
C ILE A 92 -5.37 -14.33 -2.82
N VAL A 93 -6.25 -15.19 -2.32
CA VAL A 93 -6.08 -15.83 -1.00
C VAL A 93 -4.77 -16.61 -0.94
N ASN A 94 -4.46 -17.40 -1.97
CA ASN A 94 -3.19 -18.14 -2.04
C ASN A 94 -1.99 -17.20 -2.15
N PHE A 95 -2.11 -16.10 -2.88
CA PHE A 95 -1.07 -15.08 -2.97
C PHE A 95 -0.74 -14.49 -1.59
N VAL A 96 -1.76 -14.05 -0.85
CA VAL A 96 -1.59 -13.54 0.52
C VAL A 96 -1.03 -14.61 1.45
N ASN A 97 -1.56 -15.83 1.40
CA ASN A 97 -1.05 -16.93 2.23
C ASN A 97 0.43 -17.27 1.95
N ASN A 98 0.94 -16.96 0.76
CA ASN A 98 2.33 -17.21 0.35
C ASN A 98 3.25 -15.97 0.50
N GLY A 99 2.81 -14.92 1.20
CA GLY A 99 3.65 -13.74 1.47
C GLY A 99 3.27 -12.48 0.71
N GLY A 100 2.34 -12.58 -0.25
CA GLY A 100 1.85 -11.42 -1.00
C GLY A 100 0.94 -10.51 -0.17
N ALA A 101 0.66 -9.33 -0.71
CA ALA A 101 -0.16 -8.34 -0.04
C ALA A 101 -1.48 -8.03 -0.72
N LEU A 102 -2.51 -7.73 0.08
CA LEU A 102 -3.79 -7.22 -0.41
C LEU A 102 -4.12 -5.89 0.25
N VAL A 103 -4.32 -4.84 -0.55
CA VAL A 103 -4.85 -3.56 -0.09
C VAL A 103 -6.18 -3.33 -0.81
N THR A 104 -7.23 -2.98 -0.06
CA THR A 104 -8.57 -2.75 -0.64
C THR A 104 -9.07 -1.34 -0.33
N THR A 105 -9.91 -0.83 -1.22
CA THR A 105 -10.71 0.38 -0.99
C THR A 105 -12.12 0.03 -0.49
N GLU A 106 -12.88 1.05 -0.06
CA GLU A 106 -14.12 0.94 0.71
C GLU A 106 -15.11 -0.12 0.23
N TRP A 107 -15.66 0.00 -1.00
CA TRP A 107 -16.85 -0.78 -1.36
C TRP A 107 -16.59 -2.28 -1.35
N THR A 108 -15.34 -2.71 -1.28
CA THR A 108 -14.94 -4.09 -1.02
C THR A 108 -15.63 -4.63 0.23
N VAL A 109 -15.54 -3.91 1.34
CA VAL A 109 -16.08 -4.35 2.63
C VAL A 109 -17.60 -4.19 2.67
N TRP A 110 -18.13 -3.15 2.01
CA TRP A 110 -19.57 -2.95 1.89
C TRP A 110 -20.25 -4.02 1.06
N ASN A 111 -19.74 -4.33 -0.12
CA ASN A 111 -20.27 -5.39 -0.99
C ASN A 111 -20.25 -6.74 -0.27
N ASN A 112 -19.23 -6.98 0.55
CA ASN A 112 -19.10 -8.19 1.38
C ASN A 112 -20.10 -8.23 2.55
N GLY A 113 -20.57 -7.07 3.03
CA GLY A 113 -21.56 -6.97 4.11
C GLY A 113 -23.01 -6.81 3.63
N PHE A 114 -23.24 -6.47 2.36
CA PHE A 114 -24.56 -6.19 1.83
C PHE A 114 -25.34 -7.49 1.52
N ASN A 115 -26.54 -7.60 2.13
CA ASN A 115 -27.34 -8.82 2.14
C ASN A 115 -27.85 -9.21 0.74
N GLY A 116 -27.08 -10.05 0.03
CA GLY A 116 -27.42 -10.60 -1.29
C GLY A 116 -26.22 -10.71 -2.24
N THR A 117 -25.13 -10.02 -1.94
CA THR A 117 -23.89 -10.04 -2.72
C THR A 117 -22.81 -10.79 -1.95
N VAL A 118 -22.51 -11.99 -2.42
CA VAL A 118 -21.39 -12.82 -1.98
C VAL A 118 -20.13 -12.44 -2.74
N ASP A 119 -19.88 -11.14 -2.87
CA ASP A 119 -18.95 -10.63 -3.88
C ASP A 119 -17.51 -11.05 -3.62
N PHE A 120 -17.19 -11.29 -2.34
CA PHE A 120 -15.86 -11.62 -1.84
C PHE A 120 -15.86 -12.77 -0.83
N ASP A 121 -16.83 -13.71 -0.91
CA ASP A 121 -17.00 -14.81 0.06
C ASP A 121 -15.73 -15.60 0.42
N LEU A 122 -14.90 -15.91 -0.57
CA LEU A 122 -13.65 -16.63 -0.36
C LEU A 122 -12.53 -15.70 0.09
N LEU A 123 -12.57 -14.44 -0.34
CA LEU A 123 -11.57 -13.43 -0.05
C LEU A 123 -11.73 -12.80 1.34
N ASP A 124 -12.93 -12.85 1.94
CA ASP A 124 -13.21 -12.30 3.27
C ASP A 124 -12.25 -12.82 4.35
N VAL A 125 -11.79 -14.07 4.23
CA VAL A 125 -10.88 -14.69 5.20
C VAL A 125 -9.56 -13.95 5.35
N VAL A 126 -9.13 -13.16 4.36
CA VAL A 126 -7.92 -12.34 4.43
C VAL A 126 -8.17 -10.88 4.79
N PHE A 127 -9.42 -10.39 4.74
CA PHE A 127 -9.73 -9.00 5.14
C PHE A 127 -9.51 -8.79 6.63
N ALA A 128 -8.97 -7.63 6.99
CA ALA A 128 -8.66 -7.25 8.37
C ALA A 128 -9.87 -6.68 9.14
N VAL A 129 -11.02 -6.52 8.48
CA VAL A 129 -12.24 -5.93 9.04
C VAL A 129 -13.44 -6.84 8.86
N GLU A 130 -14.39 -6.72 9.78
CA GLU A 130 -15.68 -7.40 9.69
C GLU A 130 -16.49 -6.84 8.51
N PRO A 131 -17.26 -7.69 7.79
CA PRO A 131 -18.18 -7.22 6.77
C PRO A 131 -19.19 -6.20 7.34
N SER A 132 -19.50 -5.15 6.57
CA SER A 132 -20.37 -4.08 7.05
C SER A 132 -21.07 -3.39 5.89
N SER A 133 -22.40 -3.31 5.92
CA SER A 133 -23.19 -2.57 4.92
C SER A 133 -23.57 -1.15 5.36
N ASN A 134 -23.02 -0.67 6.48
CA ASN A 134 -23.29 0.66 7.00
C ASN A 134 -22.29 1.63 6.38
N PHE A 135 -22.78 2.69 5.72
CA PHE A 135 -21.93 3.71 5.11
C PHE A 135 -22.47 5.10 5.40
N ARG A 136 -21.64 6.13 5.14
CA ARG A 136 -21.98 7.54 5.28
C ARG A 136 -21.69 8.33 4.00
N LEU A 137 -22.13 9.59 4.02
CA LEU A 137 -21.96 10.58 2.97
C LEU A 137 -21.40 11.86 3.60
N MET A 138 -20.09 11.86 3.87
CA MET A 138 -19.37 12.99 4.46
C MET A 138 -18.36 13.53 3.46
N ALA A 139 -18.41 14.83 3.19
CA ALA A 139 -17.49 15.46 2.22
C ALA A 139 -16.05 15.58 2.76
N GLU A 140 -15.88 15.60 4.07
CA GLU A 140 -14.58 15.67 4.74
C GLU A 140 -14.49 14.53 5.75
N ALA A 141 -13.30 13.94 5.86
CA ALA A 141 -12.96 12.97 6.88
C ALA A 141 -11.57 13.27 7.44
N THR A 142 -11.38 13.02 8.73
CA THR A 142 -10.09 13.03 9.40
C THR A 142 -9.75 11.64 9.88
N TYR A 143 -8.63 11.14 9.38
CA TYR A 143 -7.98 9.95 9.90
C TYR A 143 -7.06 10.35 11.05
N THR A 144 -7.28 9.78 12.23
CA THR A 144 -6.42 9.99 13.40
C THR A 144 -5.73 8.70 13.79
N GLN A 145 -4.39 8.75 13.86
CA GLN A 145 -3.54 7.61 14.16
C GLN A 145 -3.96 6.96 15.50
N SER A 146 -4.17 5.64 15.46
CA SER A 146 -4.57 4.83 16.62
C SER A 146 -3.40 3.96 17.07
N VAL A 147 -2.94 3.04 16.22
CA VAL A 147 -1.69 2.28 16.40
C VAL A 147 -0.58 2.85 15.51
N SER A 148 0.57 3.18 16.12
CA SER A 148 1.75 3.62 15.39
C SER A 148 2.45 2.46 14.67
N ASN A 149 2.75 2.65 13.40
CA ASN A 149 3.57 1.77 12.58
C ASN A 149 4.58 2.63 11.78
N PRO A 150 5.89 2.34 11.87
CA PRO A 150 6.93 3.20 11.30
C PRO A 150 6.90 3.29 9.77
N VAL A 151 6.36 2.27 9.07
CA VAL A 151 6.21 2.28 7.61
C VAL A 151 4.94 3.05 7.24
N ILE A 152 3.79 2.68 7.81
CA ILE A 152 2.49 3.32 7.49
C ILE A 152 2.52 4.81 7.81
N ASN A 153 3.10 5.21 8.94
CA ASN A 153 3.12 6.61 9.37
C ASN A 153 4.33 7.40 8.83
N ALA A 154 5.18 6.82 7.97
CA ALA A 154 6.38 7.47 7.46
C ALA A 154 6.06 8.80 6.75
N GLY A 155 6.58 9.91 7.28
CA GLY A 155 6.37 11.24 6.69
C GLY A 155 4.94 11.77 6.78
N LEU A 156 4.08 11.18 7.62
CA LEU A 156 2.69 11.61 7.82
C LEU A 156 2.51 12.30 9.16
N PRO A 157 1.58 13.27 9.27
CA PRO A 157 1.13 13.76 10.56
C PRO A 157 0.29 12.68 11.29
N ALA A 158 0.18 12.82 12.61
CA ALA A 158 -0.65 11.93 13.43
C ALA A 158 -2.16 12.03 13.12
N SER A 159 -2.58 13.08 12.41
CA SER A 159 -3.96 13.28 11.97
C SER A 159 -3.96 13.89 10.59
N ILE A 160 -4.73 13.30 9.67
CA ILE A 160 -4.82 13.69 8.25
C ILE A 160 -6.28 14.04 7.97
N ASN A 161 -6.55 15.30 7.62
CA ASN A 161 -7.87 15.72 7.13
C ASN A 161 -7.83 15.77 5.60
N PHE A 162 -8.85 15.22 4.96
CA PHE A 162 -8.95 15.15 3.50
C PHE A 162 -10.41 15.25 3.06
N THR A 163 -10.60 15.73 1.82
CA THR A 163 -11.90 15.67 1.15
C THR A 163 -12.13 14.25 0.65
N ALA A 164 -13.23 13.63 1.06
CA ALA A 164 -13.56 12.25 0.68
C ALA A 164 -14.25 12.22 -0.68
N ASP A 165 -13.82 11.31 -1.55
CA ASP A 165 -14.50 11.09 -2.82
C ASP A 165 -15.83 10.36 -2.60
N THR A 166 -16.76 10.53 -3.54
CA THR A 166 -18.07 9.88 -3.46
C THR A 166 -18.40 9.05 -4.70
N PHE A 167 -18.71 7.78 -4.47
CA PHE A 167 -19.24 6.87 -5.47
C PHE A 167 -20.57 6.27 -4.99
N SER A 168 -21.55 7.13 -4.67
CA SER A 168 -22.83 6.79 -3.98
C SER A 168 -22.70 6.53 -2.46
N GLY A 169 -21.57 6.93 -1.90
CA GLY A 169 -21.11 6.73 -0.52
C GLY A 169 -19.68 7.25 -0.45
N THR A 170 -19.21 7.57 0.75
CA THR A 170 -17.85 8.12 0.96
C THR A 170 -17.02 7.28 1.93
N GLU A 171 -17.69 6.54 2.82
CA GLU A 171 -17.02 5.72 3.81
C GLU A 171 -17.93 4.64 4.41
N THR A 172 -17.38 3.44 4.56
CA THR A 172 -18.04 2.30 5.19
C THR A 172 -17.56 2.15 6.63
N TYR A 173 -18.51 1.88 7.54
CA TYR A 173 -18.24 1.67 8.95
C TYR A 173 -17.40 0.40 9.13
N PHE A 174 -16.16 0.55 9.56
CA PHE A 174 -15.26 -0.58 9.82
C PHE A 174 -15.19 -0.94 11.29
N VAL A 175 -15.13 -2.25 11.54
CA VAL A 175 -14.72 -2.85 12.80
C VAL A 175 -13.57 -3.78 12.49
N ALA A 176 -12.42 -3.58 13.14
CA ALA A 176 -11.28 -4.47 13.00
C ALA A 176 -11.62 -5.89 13.50
N LYS A 177 -11.23 -6.92 12.73
CA LYS A 177 -11.31 -8.32 13.17
C LYS A 177 -10.38 -8.56 14.38
N PRO A 178 -10.67 -9.54 15.25
CA PRO A 178 -9.77 -9.89 16.34
C PRO A 178 -8.35 -10.21 15.83
N GLY A 179 -7.35 -9.52 16.39
CA GLY A 179 -5.95 -9.65 15.99
C GLY A 179 -5.49 -8.67 14.92
N ALA A 180 -6.40 -7.92 14.30
CA ALA A 180 -6.04 -6.84 13.39
C ALA A 180 -5.63 -5.56 14.12
N SER A 181 -4.79 -4.76 13.46
CA SER A 181 -4.32 -3.46 13.94
C SER A 181 -5.11 -2.33 13.27
N GLU A 182 -5.74 -1.49 14.07
CA GLU A 182 -6.31 -0.23 13.62
C GLU A 182 -5.19 0.82 13.56
N PHE A 183 -4.71 1.13 12.37
CA PHE A 183 -3.66 2.15 12.19
C PHE A 183 -4.23 3.57 12.30
N TYR A 184 -5.43 3.78 11.76
CA TYR A 184 -6.15 5.05 11.86
C TYR A 184 -7.62 4.81 12.24
N THR A 185 -8.16 5.66 13.10
CA THR A 185 -9.60 5.87 13.30
C THR A 185 -10.11 6.93 12.31
N SER A 186 -11.42 6.94 12.05
CA SER A 186 -12.06 7.95 11.21
C SER A 186 -13.15 8.69 11.99
N ASP A 187 -12.89 9.93 12.42
CA ASP A 187 -13.84 10.88 13.05
C ASP A 187 -14.90 10.32 14.02
N GLY A 188 -14.57 9.27 14.76
CA GLY A 188 -15.55 8.58 15.61
C GLY A 188 -16.66 7.84 14.86
N TYR A 189 -16.57 7.71 13.53
CA TYR A 189 -17.40 6.82 12.74
C TYR A 189 -16.96 5.38 12.89
N GLY A 190 -15.67 5.07 12.86
CA GLY A 190 -15.14 3.71 13.03
C GLY A 190 -13.64 3.66 12.78
N SER A 191 -13.12 2.52 12.36
CA SER A 191 -11.75 2.43 11.87
C SER A 191 -11.62 3.06 10.48
N GLY A 192 -10.54 3.80 10.23
CA GLY A 192 -10.23 4.40 8.93
C GLY A 192 -9.30 3.52 8.08
N LEU A 193 -8.25 3.01 8.69
CA LEU A 193 -7.31 2.07 8.08
C LEU A 193 -7.01 0.94 9.04
N VAL A 194 -7.31 -0.29 8.63
CA VAL A 194 -7.06 -1.50 9.42
C VAL A 194 -6.21 -2.45 8.61
N GLY A 195 -5.23 -3.08 9.23
CA GLY A 195 -4.47 -4.15 8.60
C GLY A 195 -3.96 -5.20 9.57
N TRP A 196 -3.55 -6.34 9.03
CA TRP A 196 -2.98 -7.45 9.80
C TRP A 196 -2.04 -8.32 8.98
N SER A 197 -1.24 -9.12 9.70
CA SER A 197 -0.53 -10.25 9.11
C SER A 197 -1.48 -11.45 9.08
N VAL A 198 -1.67 -12.06 7.91
CA VAL A 198 -2.58 -13.19 7.69
C VAL A 198 -1.95 -14.19 6.73
N GLY A 199 -1.94 -15.47 7.11
CA GLY A 199 -1.14 -16.47 6.41
C GLY A 199 0.34 -16.11 6.48
N GLY A 200 1.03 -16.13 5.34
CA GLY A 200 2.41 -15.63 5.21
C GLY A 200 2.54 -14.15 4.85
N GLY A 201 1.43 -13.47 4.51
CA GLY A 201 1.42 -12.11 3.96
C GLY A 201 0.66 -11.11 4.83
N ARG A 202 0.21 -10.01 4.21
CA ARG A 202 -0.49 -8.92 4.90
C ARG A 202 -1.72 -8.43 4.11
N CYS A 203 -2.71 -7.96 4.84
CA CYS A 203 -3.88 -7.30 4.26
C CYS A 203 -4.14 -5.96 4.95
N ALA A 204 -4.56 -4.95 4.18
CA ALA A 204 -5.07 -3.68 4.66
C ALA A 204 -6.38 -3.30 3.97
N ASN A 205 -7.28 -2.65 4.71
CA ASN A 205 -8.56 -2.16 4.20
C ASN A 205 -8.68 -0.66 4.54
N PHE A 206 -8.91 0.17 3.52
CA PHE A 206 -9.29 1.58 3.68
C PHE A 206 -10.81 1.70 3.77
N SER A 207 -11.29 2.50 4.72
CA SER A 207 -12.73 2.72 4.92
C SER A 207 -13.37 3.59 3.85
N THR A 208 -12.58 4.34 3.08
CA THR A 208 -13.04 5.35 2.10
C THR A 208 -12.84 4.90 0.65
N CYS A 209 -13.71 5.40 -0.23
CA CYS A 209 -13.55 5.26 -1.67
C CYS A 209 -12.42 6.17 -2.16
N ILE A 210 -11.20 5.65 -2.27
CA ILE A 210 -10.08 6.47 -2.74
C ILE A 210 -10.32 6.89 -4.20
N GLY A 211 -10.62 8.17 -4.44
CA GLY A 211 -10.85 8.72 -5.77
C GLY A 211 -9.92 9.89 -6.07
N PRO A 212 -10.25 10.74 -7.07
CA PRO A 212 -9.37 11.83 -7.48
C PRO A 212 -9.02 12.82 -6.39
N GLN A 213 -9.95 13.18 -5.49
CA GLN A 213 -9.70 14.16 -4.45
C GLN A 213 -8.72 13.63 -3.39
N GLN A 214 -8.87 12.36 -3.01
CA GLN A 214 -7.98 11.69 -2.08
C GLN A 214 -6.60 11.40 -2.69
N LEU A 215 -6.54 11.11 -4.00
CA LEU A 215 -5.27 10.93 -4.71
C LEU A 215 -4.51 12.26 -4.88
N ASP A 216 -5.21 13.39 -5.02
CA ASP A 216 -4.61 14.73 -5.09
C ASP A 216 -4.11 15.24 -3.72
N ASP A 217 -4.59 14.67 -2.61
CA ASP A 217 -4.10 15.01 -1.27
C ASP A 217 -2.74 14.35 -1.00
N ALA A 218 -1.72 15.18 -0.71
CA ALA A 218 -0.35 14.72 -0.54
C ALA A 218 -0.13 13.78 0.67
N ASN A 219 -0.97 13.89 1.72
CA ASN A 219 -0.87 13.00 2.87
C ASN A 219 -1.62 11.69 2.61
N PHE A 220 -2.79 11.75 1.95
CA PHE A 220 -3.57 10.56 1.68
C PHE A 220 -2.92 9.68 0.60
N SER A 221 -2.42 10.26 -0.48
CA SER A 221 -1.61 9.55 -1.50
C SER A 221 -0.38 8.87 -0.88
N ARG A 222 0.35 9.57 0.00
CA ARG A 222 1.46 8.99 0.77
C ARG A 222 0.99 7.88 1.71
N LEU A 223 -0.16 8.03 2.37
CA LEU A 223 -0.72 6.97 3.22
C LEU A 223 -1.04 5.70 2.42
N LEU A 224 -1.61 5.84 1.22
CA LEU A 224 -1.86 4.72 0.31
C LEU A 224 -0.55 4.02 -0.08
N SER A 225 0.46 4.78 -0.50
CA SER A 225 1.79 4.23 -0.85
C SER A 225 2.46 3.54 0.34
N ASN A 226 2.54 4.20 1.50
CA ASN A 226 3.10 3.61 2.71
C ASN A 226 2.38 2.32 3.13
N THR A 227 1.06 2.24 2.88
CA THR A 227 0.27 1.03 3.16
C THR A 227 0.63 -0.10 2.20
N LEU A 228 0.88 0.20 0.92
CA LEU A 228 1.35 -0.77 -0.06
C LEU A 228 2.76 -1.28 0.26
N ASP A 229 3.67 -0.40 0.70
CA ASP A 229 5.01 -0.79 1.16
C ASP A 229 4.94 -1.67 2.41
N TRP A 230 4.14 -1.26 3.41
CA TRP A 230 3.93 -2.05 4.61
C TRP A 230 3.33 -3.41 4.28
N ALA A 231 2.32 -3.46 3.42
CA ALA A 231 1.63 -4.69 3.11
C ALA A 231 2.52 -5.61 2.25
N GLY A 232 3.07 -5.10 1.15
CA GLY A 232 3.87 -5.84 0.15
C GLY A 232 5.22 -6.33 0.65
N GLY A 233 5.59 -6.02 1.89
CA GLY A 233 6.93 -6.30 2.40
C GLY A 233 8.02 -5.46 1.74
N GLY A 234 7.64 -4.54 0.83
CA GLY A 234 8.52 -3.58 0.18
C GLY A 234 9.21 -2.74 1.24
N ILE A 235 10.48 -3.07 1.50
CA ILE A 235 11.32 -2.47 2.55
C ILE A 235 10.62 -2.41 3.94
N GLY A 236 9.61 -3.25 4.17
CA GLY A 236 8.83 -3.29 5.41
C GLY A 236 9.47 -4.16 6.48
N CYS A 237 10.42 -5.01 6.07
CA CYS A 237 11.36 -5.63 6.97
C CYS A 237 12.77 -5.43 6.46
N THR A 238 13.41 -4.37 6.94
CA THR A 238 14.84 -4.12 6.70
C THR A 238 15.69 -5.38 6.96
N ALA A 239 15.25 -6.27 7.86
CA ALA A 239 15.94 -7.52 8.18
C ALA A 239 15.81 -8.65 7.14
N ASP A 240 14.75 -8.69 6.33
CA ASP A 240 14.58 -9.66 5.22
C ASP A 240 14.97 -8.99 3.90
N PHE A 241 16.23 -8.59 3.83
CA PHE A 241 16.75 -7.75 2.75
C PHE A 241 16.68 -8.43 1.37
N ASN A 242 16.66 -9.76 1.32
CA ASN A 242 16.53 -10.50 0.06
C ASN A 242 15.07 -10.82 -0.31
N GLY A 243 14.10 -10.43 0.52
CA GLY A 243 12.67 -10.67 0.31
C GLY A 243 12.28 -12.15 0.32
N SER A 244 13.00 -12.99 1.07
CA SER A 244 12.75 -14.43 1.12
C SER A 244 11.55 -14.83 1.98
N GLY A 245 11.01 -13.89 2.76
CA GLY A 245 10.03 -14.14 3.80
C GLY A 245 10.64 -14.72 5.09
N THR A 246 11.97 -14.83 5.18
CA THR A 246 12.65 -15.37 6.36
C THR A 246 13.92 -14.57 6.69
N VAL A 247 14.04 -14.11 7.94
CA VAL A 247 15.24 -13.40 8.39
C VAL A 247 16.35 -14.40 8.71
N THR A 248 17.35 -14.47 7.84
CA THR A 248 18.50 -15.38 7.94
C THR A 248 19.81 -14.64 7.65
N SER A 249 20.95 -15.35 7.75
CA SER A 249 22.24 -14.76 7.34
C SER A 249 22.32 -14.50 5.82
N SER A 250 21.39 -15.02 5.03
CA SER A 250 21.28 -14.72 3.59
C SER A 250 20.94 -13.25 3.35
N ASP A 251 20.17 -12.64 4.24
CA ASP A 251 19.83 -11.21 4.19
C ASP A 251 21.04 -10.33 4.43
N ILE A 252 21.90 -10.72 5.37
CA ILE A 252 23.17 -10.02 5.61
C ILE A 252 24.02 -10.05 4.34
N THR A 253 24.06 -11.19 3.66
CA THR A 253 24.86 -11.34 2.43
C THR A 253 24.28 -10.49 1.29
N ALA A 254 22.96 -10.46 1.15
CA ALA A 254 22.26 -9.64 0.16
C ALA A 254 22.48 -8.13 0.44
N PHE A 255 22.33 -7.71 1.69
CA PHE A 255 22.57 -6.33 2.13
C PHE A 255 24.00 -5.88 1.84
N LEU A 256 25.01 -6.67 2.24
CA LEU A 256 26.41 -6.30 1.99
C LEU A 256 26.74 -6.24 0.50
N SER A 257 26.14 -7.12 -0.30
CA SER A 257 26.30 -7.10 -1.77
C SER A 257 25.72 -5.83 -2.38
N ALA A 258 24.52 -5.42 -1.94
CA ALA A 258 23.91 -4.16 -2.35
C ALA A 258 24.72 -2.95 -1.88
N TRP A 259 25.19 -2.94 -0.63
CA TRP A 259 26.00 -1.86 -0.08
C TRP A 259 27.32 -1.65 -0.83
N PHE A 260 28.03 -2.72 -1.18
CA PHE A 260 29.24 -2.61 -2.01
C PHE A 260 28.94 -2.11 -3.43
N ASN A 261 27.80 -2.50 -4.00
CA ASN A 261 27.34 -2.05 -5.31
C ASN A 261 27.03 -0.54 -5.29
N ASP A 262 26.30 -0.08 -4.28
CA ASP A 262 25.98 1.33 -4.07
C ASP A 262 27.22 2.20 -3.92
N LEU A 263 28.22 1.76 -3.14
CA LEU A 263 29.48 2.50 -3.03
C LEU A 263 30.25 2.59 -4.35
N ALA A 264 30.12 1.59 -5.23
CA ALA A 264 30.80 1.57 -6.51
C ALA A 264 30.06 2.40 -7.57
N ASN A 265 28.73 2.39 -7.55
CA ASN A 265 27.88 2.90 -8.63
C ASN A 265 27.05 4.12 -8.26
N GLY A 266 27.04 4.54 -6.99
CA GLY A 266 26.27 5.68 -6.50
C GLY A 266 24.76 5.44 -6.45
N THR A 267 24.33 4.18 -6.34
CA THR A 267 22.93 3.81 -6.10
C THR A 267 22.60 3.86 -4.59
N LEU A 268 21.31 3.74 -4.23
CA LEU A 268 20.83 3.90 -2.84
C LEU A 268 20.04 2.67 -2.34
N ILE A 269 20.31 1.47 -2.87
CA ILE A 269 19.54 0.26 -2.54
C ILE A 269 19.72 -0.15 -1.08
N ALA A 270 20.90 0.07 -0.52
CA ALA A 270 21.28 -0.24 0.85
C ALA A 270 21.18 0.97 1.79
N ASP A 271 20.60 2.10 1.37
CA ASP A 271 20.31 3.26 2.25
C ASP A 271 19.10 2.97 3.15
N VAL A 272 19.25 1.99 4.03
CA VAL A 272 18.14 1.48 4.86
C VAL A 272 17.75 2.43 6.00
N ASN A 273 18.54 3.48 6.25
CA ASN A 273 18.19 4.52 7.21
C ASN A 273 17.60 5.79 6.56
N ASN A 274 17.44 5.78 5.22
CA ASN A 274 16.87 6.85 4.42
C ASN A 274 17.58 8.20 4.63
N SER A 275 18.92 8.21 4.61
CA SER A 275 19.73 9.42 4.77
C SER A 275 20.09 10.11 3.45
N ASP A 276 19.63 9.56 2.32
CA ASP A 276 20.03 9.89 0.96
C ASP A 276 21.53 9.63 0.69
N THR A 277 22.18 8.84 1.54
CA THR A 277 23.60 8.50 1.43
C THR A 277 23.90 7.10 1.94
N VAL A 278 24.58 6.27 1.14
CA VAL A 278 25.02 4.94 1.58
C VAL A 278 26.34 5.04 2.33
N THR A 279 26.30 4.78 3.64
CA THR A 279 27.45 4.88 4.54
C THR A 279 27.50 3.68 5.50
N SER A 280 28.42 3.70 6.47
CA SER A 280 28.43 2.70 7.55
C SER A 280 27.24 2.84 8.52
N ALA A 281 26.51 3.95 8.48
CA ALA A 281 25.29 4.13 9.28
C ALA A 281 24.21 3.13 8.85
N ASP A 282 24.14 2.80 7.56
CA ASP A 282 23.21 1.82 6.99
C ASP A 282 23.49 0.40 7.47
N ILE A 283 24.77 0.03 7.56
CA ILE A 283 25.18 -1.26 8.14
C ILE A 283 24.66 -1.37 9.58
N THR A 284 24.79 -0.30 10.35
CA THR A 284 24.35 -0.27 11.75
C THR A 284 22.83 -0.36 11.85
N ALA A 285 22.10 0.36 11.00
CA ALA A 285 20.64 0.33 10.93
C ALA A 285 20.13 -1.06 10.52
N PHE A 286 20.69 -1.63 9.45
CA PHE A 286 20.35 -2.97 8.97
C PHE A 286 20.60 -4.05 10.04
N LEU A 287 21.79 -4.10 10.62
CA LEU A 287 22.11 -5.12 11.63
C LEU A 287 21.24 -4.97 12.88
N SER A 288 20.90 -3.75 13.28
CA SER A 288 19.98 -3.50 14.39
C SER A 288 18.59 -4.06 14.10
N ALA A 289 18.05 -3.81 12.90
CA ALA A 289 16.78 -4.38 12.46
C ALA A 289 16.85 -5.92 12.36
N TRP A 290 17.94 -6.45 11.83
CA TRP A 290 18.16 -7.90 11.69
C TRP A 290 18.20 -8.62 13.03
N PHE A 291 18.97 -8.12 14.01
CA PHE A 291 19.01 -8.73 15.33
C PHE A 291 17.66 -8.65 16.05
N ALA A 292 16.94 -7.54 15.90
CA ALA A 292 15.60 -7.40 16.48
C ALA A 292 14.64 -8.44 15.90
N ALA A 293 14.64 -8.63 14.58
CA ALA A 293 13.78 -9.59 13.89
C ALA A 293 14.14 -11.04 14.25
N VAL A 294 15.42 -11.40 14.28
CA VAL A 294 15.86 -12.75 14.71
C VAL A 294 15.43 -13.05 16.15
N ALA A 295 15.54 -12.08 17.06
CA ALA A 295 15.11 -12.25 18.45
C ALA A 295 13.59 -12.44 18.60
N GLN A 296 12.81 -11.91 17.64
CA GLN A 296 11.35 -11.98 17.62
C GLN A 296 10.81 -13.17 16.82
N GLY A 297 11.68 -13.93 16.14
CA GLY A 297 11.29 -15.06 15.30
C GLY A 297 10.90 -14.68 13.87
N GLY A 298 11.26 -13.48 13.42
CA GLY A 298 10.94 -12.94 12.11
C GLY A 298 10.61 -11.45 12.15
N CYS A 299 10.13 -10.97 11.02
CA CYS A 299 9.34 -9.76 10.90
C CYS A 299 7.85 -10.12 11.12
#